data_AF-A0A956NMH7-F1
#
_entry.id   AF-A0A956NMH7-F1
#
_cell.length_a   1.000
_cell.length_b   1.000
_cell.length_c   1.000
_cell.angle_alpha   90.00
_cell.angle_beta   90.00
_cell.angle_gamma   90.00
#
_symmetry.space_group_name_H-M   'P 1'
#
loop_
_entity.id
_entity.type
_entity.pdbx_description
1 polymer ?
#
loop_
_entity_poly.entity_id
_entity_poly.type
_entity_poly.pdbx_seq_one_letter_code
_entity_poly.pdbx_strand_id
1 'polypeptide(L)'
;CFAEAATPAYKSYAKQVIKNAQCLANELTKKGYRIVSGGTDNHCFLVDLTPKKITGLEAQEKLESIGITVNKNLLPFDEQSSTVTSGIRLGTAAVTSRGYKEKDMKQIATWIDQALTTEEKLLIGILKREIETYIKTY
;
A
#
# COMPACT_ATOMS: atom_id res chain seq x y z
N CYS A 1 -2.23 -19.87 17.94
CA CYS A 1 -1.35 -18.84 17.35
C CYS A 1 0.06 -18.83 17.97
N PHE A 2 0.26 -18.92 19.30
CA PHE A 2 1.61 -18.90 19.90
C PHE A 2 2.54 -20.02 19.42
N ALA A 3 2.04 -21.25 19.28
CA ALA A 3 2.83 -22.38 18.78
C ALA A 3 3.34 -22.16 17.34
N GLU A 4 2.50 -21.60 16.46
CA GLU A 4 2.87 -21.25 15.09
C GLU A 4 3.90 -20.12 15.06
N ALA A 5 3.70 -19.08 15.88
CA ALA A 5 4.61 -17.94 15.96
C ALA A 5 6.04 -18.31 16.42
N ALA A 6 6.18 -19.41 17.17
CA ALA A 6 7.47 -19.93 17.61
C ALA A 6 8.24 -20.70 16.53
N THR A 7 7.65 -20.94 15.36
CA THR A 7 8.28 -21.74 14.30
C THR A 7 9.33 -20.96 13.50
N PRO A 8 10.35 -21.63 12.95
CA PRO A 8 11.28 -21.02 11.98
C PRO A 8 10.59 -20.47 10.73
N ALA A 9 9.48 -21.08 10.31
CA ALA A 9 8.66 -20.62 9.20
C ALA A 9 8.06 -19.24 9.50
N TYR A 10 7.50 -19.03 10.69
CA TYR A 10 6.96 -17.74 11.11
C TYR A 10 8.05 -16.66 11.19
N LYS A 11 9.25 -17.00 11.67
CA LYS A 11 10.40 -16.09 11.65
C LYS A 11 10.76 -15.66 10.22
N SER A 12 10.65 -16.57 9.25
CA SER A 12 10.90 -16.28 7.84
C SER A 12 9.79 -15.41 7.23
N TYR A 13 8.54 -15.69 7.57
CA TYR A 13 7.39 -14.85 7.24
C TYR A 13 7.56 -13.41 7.78
N ALA A 14 7.89 -13.23 9.06
CA ALA A 14 8.05 -11.91 9.66
C ALA A 14 9.17 -11.10 8.98
N LYS A 15 10.28 -11.76 8.60
CA LYS A 15 11.34 -11.12 7.79
C LYS A 15 10.83 -10.71 6.40
N GLN A 16 10.01 -11.54 5.75
CA GLN A 16 9.44 -11.23 4.45
C GLN A 16 8.46 -10.05 4.53
N VAL A 17 7.67 -9.94 5.60
CA VAL A 17 6.76 -8.81 5.83
C VAL A 17 7.53 -7.49 5.81
N ILE A 18 8.64 -7.41 6.55
CA ILE A 18 9.48 -6.21 6.61
C ILE A 18 10.11 -5.91 5.24
N LYS A 19 10.68 -6.93 4.57
CA LYS A 19 11.23 -6.76 3.21
C LYS A 19 10.20 -6.23 2.22
N ASN A 20 8.98 -6.75 2.27
CA ASN A 20 7.89 -6.29 1.43
C ASN A 20 7.50 -4.84 1.76
N ALA A 21 7.42 -4.48 3.04
CA ALA A 21 7.08 -3.12 3.45
C ALA A 21 8.14 -2.11 2.98
N GLN A 22 9.42 -2.44 3.15
CA GLN A 22 10.55 -1.64 2.65
C GLN A 22 10.53 -1.51 1.13
N CYS A 23 10.28 -2.60 0.41
CA CYS A 23 10.17 -2.57 -1.05
C CYS A 23 9.03 -1.64 -1.48
N LEU A 24 7.82 -1.80 -0.93
CA LEU A 24 6.67 -1.00 -1.30
C LEU A 24 6.88 0.50 -1.01
N ALA A 25 7.43 0.83 0.17
CA ALA A 25 7.74 2.21 0.54
C ALA A 25 8.77 2.85 -0.42
N ASN A 26 9.81 2.11 -0.79
CA ASN A 26 10.83 2.58 -1.74
C ASN A 26 10.26 2.81 -3.13
N GLU A 27 9.41 1.90 -3.63
CA GLU A 27 8.79 2.05 -4.96
C GLU A 27 7.80 3.21 -5.02
N LEU A 28 7.04 3.46 -3.94
CA LEU A 28 6.20 4.66 -3.84
C LEU A 28 7.05 5.93 -3.76
N THR A 29 8.18 5.91 -3.05
CA THR A 29 9.12 7.05 -3.03
C THR A 29 9.62 7.39 -4.43
N LYS A 30 10.01 6.38 -5.23
CA LYS A 30 10.42 6.56 -6.64
C LYS A 30 9.33 7.17 -7.53
N LYS A 31 8.06 6.98 -7.16
CA LYS A 31 6.89 7.52 -7.86
C LYS A 31 6.50 8.93 -7.40
N GLY A 32 7.28 9.53 -6.50
CA GLY A 32 7.10 10.89 -6.01
C GLY A 32 6.13 11.02 -4.85
N TYR A 33 5.80 9.91 -4.16
CA TYR A 33 5.11 9.99 -2.87
C TYR A 33 6.12 10.23 -1.76
N ARG A 34 5.73 10.96 -0.71
CA ARG A 34 6.55 11.12 0.48
C ARG A 34 6.18 10.04 1.49
N ILE A 35 7.17 9.27 1.95
CA ILE A 35 6.97 8.33 3.06
C ILE A 35 7.29 9.05 4.35
N VAL A 36 6.38 9.05 5.32
CA VAL A 36 6.64 9.64 6.63
C VAL A 36 7.83 8.90 7.25
N SER A 37 8.80 9.65 7.79
CA SER A 37 10.12 9.17 8.26
C SER A 37 11.11 8.68 7.19
N GLY A 38 10.74 8.71 5.91
CA GLY A 38 11.63 8.36 4.79
C GLY A 38 11.74 6.86 4.49
N GLY A 39 11.02 5.99 5.20
CA GLY A 39 11.06 4.54 5.00
C GLY A 39 10.23 3.79 6.03
N THR A 40 10.61 2.54 6.31
CA THR A 40 10.03 1.73 7.38
C THR A 40 10.96 0.62 7.85
N ASP A 41 10.93 0.36 9.15
CA ASP A 41 11.64 -0.75 9.80
C ASP A 41 10.68 -1.84 10.32
N ASN A 42 9.38 -1.72 10.01
CA ASN A 42 8.36 -2.65 10.48
C ASN A 42 7.41 -3.08 9.33
N HIS A 43 6.19 -3.47 9.68
CA HIS A 43 5.20 -4.03 8.76
C HIS A 43 4.31 -2.98 8.07
N CYS A 44 4.39 -1.72 8.46
CA CYS A 44 3.55 -0.64 7.94
C CYS A 44 4.30 0.69 7.83
N PHE A 45 3.70 1.63 7.11
CA PHE A 45 4.20 3.00 6.95
C PHE A 45 3.07 3.94 6.53
N LEU A 46 3.31 5.23 6.68
CA LEU A 46 2.40 6.30 6.27
C LEU A 46 2.91 6.92 4.98
N VAL A 47 1.99 7.11 4.04
CA VAL A 47 2.23 7.79 2.77
C VAL A 47 1.56 9.15 2.82
N ASP A 48 2.34 10.18 2.54
CA ASP A 48 1.90 11.55 2.36
C ASP A 48 1.56 11.78 0.89
N LEU A 49 0.30 12.15 0.66
CA LEU A 49 -0.31 12.32 -0.66
C LEU A 49 -0.31 13.78 -1.11
N THR A 50 0.11 14.73 -0.25
CA THR A 50 0.18 16.16 -0.57
C THR A 50 1.01 16.48 -1.82
N PRO A 51 2.13 15.77 -2.15
CA PRO A 51 2.88 16.04 -3.39
C PRO A 51 2.06 15.80 -4.66
N LYS A 52 1.00 14.98 -4.57
CA LYS A 52 0.09 14.66 -5.67
C LYS A 52 -1.21 15.45 -5.59
N LYS A 53 -1.40 16.28 -4.55
CA LYS A 53 -2.64 17.03 -4.27
C LYS A 53 -3.87 16.13 -4.15
N ILE A 54 -3.70 14.97 -3.53
CA ILE A 54 -4.77 13.99 -3.29
C ILE A 54 -5.02 13.89 -1.79
N THR A 55 -6.28 13.87 -1.38
CA THR A 55 -6.64 13.65 0.03
C THR A 55 -6.65 12.15 0.38
N GLY A 56 -6.52 11.83 1.67
CA GLY A 56 -6.60 10.44 2.13
C GLY A 56 -7.96 9.80 1.86
N LEU A 57 -9.05 10.57 1.93
CA LEU A 57 -10.39 10.12 1.58
C LEU A 57 -10.51 9.74 0.10
N GLU A 58 -10.09 10.63 -0.81
CA GLU A 58 -10.10 10.35 -2.26
C GLU A 58 -9.22 9.15 -2.61
N ALA A 59 -8.03 9.05 -2.00
CA ALA A 59 -7.14 7.93 -2.24
C ALA A 59 -7.76 6.60 -1.77
N GLN A 60 -8.41 6.60 -0.61
CA GLN A 60 -9.10 5.41 -0.11
C GLN A 60 -10.20 4.96 -1.08
N GLU A 61 -11.07 5.88 -1.51
CA GLU A 61 -12.18 5.56 -2.42
C GLU A 61 -11.70 5.10 -3.81
N LYS A 62 -10.70 5.79 -4.38
CA LYS A 62 -10.13 5.40 -5.69
C LYS A 62 -9.49 4.02 -5.63
N LEU A 63 -8.68 3.75 -4.61
CA LEU A 63 -8.01 2.45 -4.47
C LEU A 63 -9.02 1.32 -4.19
N GLU A 64 -10.05 1.58 -3.39
CA GLU A 64 -11.11 0.62 -3.15
C GLU A 64 -11.86 0.26 -4.44
N SER A 65 -12.07 1.23 -5.35
CA SER A 65 -12.73 0.99 -6.63
C SER A 65 -12.02 -0.02 -7.54
N ILE A 66 -10.69 -0.18 -7.38
CA ILE A 66 -9.87 -1.16 -8.11
C ILE A 66 -9.55 -2.42 -7.29
N GLY A 67 -10.10 -2.55 -6.08
CA GLY A 67 -9.89 -3.71 -5.21
C GLY A 67 -8.66 -3.63 -4.30
N ILE A 68 -8.09 -2.44 -4.10
CA ILE A 68 -7.00 -2.20 -3.14
C ILE A 68 -7.58 -1.48 -1.91
N THR A 69 -7.70 -2.21 -0.80
CA THR A 69 -8.18 -1.63 0.47
C THR A 69 -7.05 -0.97 1.24
N VAL A 70 -7.22 0.31 1.56
CA VAL A 70 -6.30 1.09 2.40
C VAL A 70 -7.06 1.84 3.49
N ASN A 71 -6.34 2.43 4.43
CA ASN A 71 -6.93 3.29 5.46
C ASN A 71 -6.42 4.72 5.31
N LYS A 72 -7.33 5.69 5.14
CA LYS A 72 -7.00 7.11 5.28
C LYS A 72 -6.47 7.39 6.70
N ASN A 73 -5.43 8.21 6.82
CA ASN A 73 -4.72 8.40 8.07
C ASN A 73 -4.17 9.82 8.19
N LEU A 74 -4.25 10.38 9.40
CA LEU A 74 -3.67 11.69 9.70
C LEU A 74 -2.15 11.61 9.65
N LEU A 75 -1.53 12.64 9.09
CA LEU A 75 -0.09 12.85 9.14
C LEU A 75 0.30 13.67 10.38
N PRO A 76 1.56 13.62 10.82
CA PRO A 76 2.07 14.63 11.74
C PRO A 76 1.89 16.03 11.15
N PHE A 77 1.22 16.92 11.91
CA PHE A 77 0.89 18.29 11.47
C PHE A 77 0.00 18.34 10.21
N ASP A 78 -0.91 17.38 10.05
CA ASP A 78 -1.88 17.38 8.95
C ASP A 78 -2.75 18.64 8.95
N GLU A 79 -2.82 19.32 7.81
CA GLU A 79 -3.68 20.50 7.61
C GLU A 79 -5.13 20.11 7.32
N GLN A 80 -5.38 18.87 6.91
CA GLN A 80 -6.71 18.35 6.62
C GLN A 80 -7.42 17.86 7.89
N SER A 81 -8.76 17.89 7.87
CA SER A 81 -9.57 17.34 8.96
C SER A 81 -9.40 15.82 9.11
N SER A 82 -9.74 15.28 10.29
CA SER A 82 -9.71 13.84 10.56
C SER A 82 -10.62 13.01 9.63
N THR A 83 -11.63 13.62 9.03
CA THR A 83 -12.52 12.96 8.06
C THR A 83 -11.91 12.86 6.66
N VAL A 84 -11.02 13.80 6.30
CA VAL A 84 -10.44 13.90 4.95
C VAL A 84 -9.01 13.36 4.93
N THR A 85 -8.15 13.85 5.84
CA THR A 85 -6.73 13.52 6.00
C THR A 85 -5.86 13.78 4.77
N SER A 86 -4.55 13.88 4.94
CA SER A 86 -3.59 14.05 3.84
C SER A 86 -2.80 12.78 3.50
N GLY A 87 -3.08 11.67 4.18
CA GLY A 87 -2.29 10.46 4.04
C GLY A 87 -3.09 9.16 4.06
N ILE A 88 -2.37 8.08 3.75
CA ILE A 88 -2.87 6.70 3.86
C ILE A 88 -1.84 5.84 4.59
N ARG A 89 -2.33 4.83 5.31
CA ARG A 89 -1.48 3.81 5.94
C ARG A 89 -1.51 2.52 5.14
N LEU A 90 -0.32 2.01 4.81
CA LEU A 90 -0.14 0.74 4.11
C LEU A 90 0.61 -0.24 5.01
N GLY A 91 0.28 -1.53 4.87
CA GLY A 91 0.99 -2.61 5.54
C GLY A 91 0.97 -3.89 4.71
N THR A 92 1.96 -4.75 4.91
CA THR A 92 2.24 -5.88 3.99
C THR A 92 1.95 -7.25 4.58
N ALA A 93 1.58 -7.34 5.86
CA ALA A 93 1.35 -8.61 6.55
C ALA A 93 0.34 -9.51 5.81
N ALA A 94 -0.83 -8.96 5.46
CA ALA A 94 -1.91 -9.72 4.82
C ALA A 94 -1.52 -10.31 3.46
N VAL A 95 -0.92 -9.52 2.57
CA VAL A 95 -0.47 -9.98 1.25
C VAL A 95 0.73 -10.93 1.36
N THR A 96 1.62 -10.71 2.34
CA THR A 96 2.74 -11.62 2.58
C THR A 96 2.27 -13.00 3.05
N SER A 97 1.22 -13.08 3.87
CA SER A 97 0.60 -14.36 4.25
C SER A 97 0.03 -15.13 3.06
N ARG A 98 -0.34 -14.45 1.97
CA ARG A 98 -0.76 -15.05 0.70
C ARG A 98 0.41 -15.44 -0.21
N GLY A 99 1.66 -15.28 0.24
CA GLY A 99 2.86 -15.65 -0.51
C GLY A 99 3.47 -14.53 -1.35
N TYR A 100 2.99 -13.29 -1.22
CA TYR A 100 3.50 -12.17 -2.01
C TYR A 100 4.92 -11.79 -1.56
N LYS A 101 5.75 -11.38 -2.51
CA LYS A 101 7.16 -11.00 -2.35
C LYS A 101 7.45 -9.62 -2.94
N GLU A 102 8.71 -9.21 -2.94
CA GLU A 102 9.16 -7.88 -3.35
C GLU A 102 8.75 -7.52 -4.79
N LYS A 103 8.73 -8.49 -5.71
CA LYS A 103 8.23 -8.29 -7.08
C LYS A 103 6.77 -7.84 -7.08
N ASP A 104 5.96 -8.42 -6.23
CA ASP A 104 4.54 -8.13 -6.13
C ASP A 104 4.32 -6.75 -5.52
N MET A 105 5.18 -6.34 -4.58
CA MET A 105 5.15 -4.99 -4.01
C MET A 105 5.45 -3.90 -5.06
N LYS A 106 6.35 -4.18 -6.01
CA LYS A 106 6.60 -3.28 -7.15
C LYS A 106 5.37 -3.13 -8.04
N GLN A 107 4.66 -4.24 -8.28
CA GLN A 107 3.43 -4.22 -9.07
C GLN A 107 2.31 -3.46 -8.33
N ILE A 108 2.14 -3.71 -7.02
CA ILE A 108 1.17 -3.00 -6.18
C ILE A 108 1.47 -1.50 -6.17
N ALA A 109 2.73 -1.08 -6.03
CA ALA A 109 3.11 0.34 -6.13
C ALA A 109 2.72 0.95 -7.48
N THR A 110 2.80 0.17 -8.55
CA THR A 110 2.42 0.60 -9.91
C THR A 110 0.92 0.80 -10.04
N TRP A 111 0.11 -0.15 -9.57
CA TRP A 111 -1.34 0.02 -9.58
C TRP A 111 -1.83 1.14 -8.68
N ILE A 112 -1.24 1.29 -7.49
CA ILE A 112 -1.57 2.41 -6.58
C ILE A 112 -1.36 3.74 -7.30
N ASP A 113 -0.20 3.92 -7.90
CA ASP A 113 0.14 5.16 -8.58
C ASP A 113 -0.75 5.44 -9.78
N GLN A 114 -0.95 4.45 -10.66
CA GLN A 114 -1.84 4.57 -11.82
C GLN A 114 -3.26 4.94 -11.41
N ALA A 115 -3.81 4.31 -10.36
CA ALA A 115 -5.15 4.58 -9.88
C ALA A 115 -5.29 5.98 -9.26
N LEU A 116 -4.27 6.43 -8.52
CA LEU A 116 -4.30 7.73 -7.87
C LEU A 116 -4.12 8.89 -8.86
N THR A 117 -3.27 8.72 -9.87
CA THR A 117 -2.92 9.80 -10.82
C THR A 117 -3.81 9.84 -12.06
N THR A 118 -4.60 8.80 -12.35
CA THR A 118 -5.50 8.80 -13.51
C THR A 118 -6.83 9.49 -13.22
N GLU A 119 -7.39 10.10 -14.26
CA GLU A 119 -8.78 10.57 -14.33
C GLU A 119 -9.63 9.68 -15.27
N GLU A 120 -9.00 8.74 -15.97
CA GLU A 120 -9.66 7.91 -16.98
C GLU A 120 -10.41 6.74 -16.33
N LYS A 121 -11.74 6.80 -16.37
CA LYS A 121 -12.60 5.73 -15.85
C LYS A 121 -12.34 4.37 -16.51
N LEU A 122 -11.94 4.37 -17.80
CA LEU A 122 -11.61 3.14 -18.51
C LEU A 122 -10.38 2.46 -17.88
N LEU A 123 -9.35 3.23 -17.53
CA LEU A 123 -8.15 2.69 -16.90
C LEU A 123 -8.49 2.08 -15.54
N ILE A 124 -9.31 2.74 -14.72
CA ILE A 124 -9.80 2.19 -13.44
C ILE A 124 -10.44 0.81 -13.63
N GLY A 125 -11.29 0.65 -14.65
CA GLY A 125 -11.91 -0.64 -14.96
C GLY A 125 -10.90 -1.71 -15.41
N ILE A 126 -9.85 -1.33 -16.14
CA ILE A 126 -8.76 -2.23 -16.55
C ILE A 126 -7.96 -2.68 -15.34
N LEU A 127 -7.52 -1.75 -14.50
CA LEU A 127 -6.74 -2.02 -13.28
C LEU A 127 -7.47 -2.99 -12.36
N LYS A 128 -8.78 -2.79 -12.16
CA LYS A 128 -9.61 -3.71 -11.37
C LYS A 128 -9.53 -5.15 -11.89
N ARG A 129 -9.69 -5.35 -13.20
CA ARG A 129 -9.64 -6.68 -13.84
C ARG A 129 -8.25 -7.30 -13.77
N GLU A 130 -7.21 -6.50 -13.93
CA GLU A 130 -5.82 -6.95 -13.76
C GLU A 130 -5.58 -7.47 -12.35
N ILE A 131 -6.02 -6.71 -11.34
CA ILE A 131 -5.88 -7.08 -9.92
C ILE A 131 -6.68 -8.35 -9.61
N GLU A 132 -7.94 -8.44 -10.07
CA GLU A 132 -8.78 -9.64 -9.90
C GLU A 132 -8.13 -10.88 -10.52
N THR A 133 -7.45 -10.73 -11.66
CA THR A 133 -6.72 -11.82 -12.32
C THR A 133 -5.46 -12.17 -11.55
N TYR A 134 -4.72 -11.16 -11.08
CA TYR A 134 -3.49 -11.35 -10.31
C TYR A 134 -3.74 -12.09 -9.00
N ILE A 135 -4.80 -11.71 -8.30
CA ILE A 135 -5.23 -12.33 -7.04
C ILE A 135 -5.47 -13.83 -7.20
N LYS A 136 -5.93 -14.32 -8.36
CA LYS A 136 -6.17 -15.75 -8.62
C LYS A 136 -4.90 -16.59 -8.81
N THR A 137 -3.75 -15.94 -8.93
CA THR A 137 -2.44 -16.62 -9.08
C THR A 137 -1.88 -17.10 -7.73
N TYR A 138 -2.50 -16.70 -6.61
CA TYR A 138 -2.10 -17.00 -5.23
C TYR A 138 -3.29 -17.52 -4.41
#